data_AF-A0A9D5FNH8-F1
#
_entry.id   AF-A0A9D5FNH8-F1
#
_cell.length_a   1.000
_cell.length_b   1.000
_cell.length_c   1.000
_cell.angle_alpha   90.00
_cell.angle_beta   90.00
_cell.angle_gamma   90.00
#
_symmetry.space_group_name_H-M   'P 1'
#
loop_
_entity.id
_entity.type
_entity.pdbx_description
1 polymer ?
#
loop_
_entity_poly.entity_id
_entity_poly.type
_entity_poly.pdbx_seq_one_letter_code
_entity_poly.pdbx_strand_id
1 'polypeptide(L)'
;MGFSVRSMLVVVAAFVMAPSLTADTTVNSTNRWAWSSGASWLDCRVDTTNGMVVGQYYCGGYMYGGSAGWIRMGSGQPTNGYRFTNLSTNDYGVNHDGKGHLTGFAWSASYGWISFEWTNNPDASTAPKVNLQNGVLSGNAWGGSLGWISLSNISAYVKTDFMTNGPAAANGMPVAWQMSTVGATNILKGGTNDWDSDGASDYREYVSGTNPTNASEYLLVDSCTISSGTNFVLTWPSEDTRLYKVETNGALTNATGWADSGFGVISPSSSGVTTLTLSCGSVSQLYYRVKVFLPLGR
;
A
#
# COMPACT_ATOMS: atom_id res chain seq x y z
N MET A 1 55.08 18.34 -43.42
CA MET A 1 53.92 17.43 -43.33
C MET A 1 53.89 16.86 -41.91
N GLY A 2 53.14 17.50 -41.00
CA GLY A 2 53.04 17.06 -39.61
C GLY A 2 51.75 16.28 -39.40
N PHE A 3 51.87 14.99 -39.07
CA PHE A 3 50.71 14.16 -38.71
C PHE A 3 50.43 14.33 -37.21
N SER A 4 49.28 14.92 -36.89
CA SER A 4 48.75 15.02 -35.53
C SER A 4 47.95 13.75 -35.21
N VAL A 5 48.45 12.92 -34.29
CA VAL A 5 47.74 11.75 -33.79
C VAL A 5 46.84 12.21 -32.65
N ARG A 6 45.52 12.24 -32.89
CA ARG A 6 44.52 12.49 -31.83
C ARG A 6 44.22 11.19 -31.11
N SER A 7 44.70 11.06 -29.87
CA SER A 7 44.32 9.98 -28.96
C SER A 7 42.84 10.11 -28.60
N MET A 8 42.01 9.20 -29.10
CA MET A 8 40.60 9.12 -28.77
C MET A 8 40.43 8.26 -27.51
N LEU A 9 40.09 8.91 -26.39
CA LEU A 9 39.77 8.22 -25.14
C LEU A 9 38.41 7.53 -25.30
N VAL A 10 38.40 6.22 -25.49
CA VAL A 10 37.16 5.42 -25.47
C VAL A 10 36.78 5.20 -24.00
N VAL A 11 35.81 5.98 -23.52
CA VAL A 11 35.16 5.73 -22.23
C VAL A 11 34.21 4.55 -22.42
N VAL A 12 34.64 3.35 -22.04
CA VAL A 12 33.74 2.20 -21.88
C VAL A 12 32.89 2.46 -20.65
N ALA A 13 31.67 2.96 -20.84
CA ALA A 13 30.68 3.03 -19.78
C ALA A 13 30.28 1.60 -19.42
N ALA A 14 30.86 1.07 -18.34
CA ALA A 14 30.40 -0.17 -17.73
C ALA A 14 28.98 0.09 -17.19
N PHE A 15 27.97 -0.39 -17.93
CA PHE A 15 26.59 -0.41 -17.47
C PHE A 15 26.52 -1.46 -16.35
N VAL A 16 26.72 -1.01 -15.11
CA VAL A 16 26.40 -1.84 -13.94
C VAL A 16 24.89 -1.98 -13.95
N MET A 17 24.37 -3.07 -14.50
CA MET A 17 23.01 -3.51 -14.17
C MET A 17 23.02 -3.74 -12.67
N ALA A 18 22.43 -2.80 -11.93
CA ALA A 18 22.07 -3.08 -10.54
C ALA A 18 21.20 -4.34 -10.57
N PRO A 19 21.56 -5.41 -9.83
CA PRO A 19 20.70 -6.57 -9.76
C PRO A 19 19.34 -6.09 -9.27
N SER A 20 18.30 -6.35 -10.07
CA SER A 20 16.93 -6.18 -9.64
C SER A 20 16.74 -7.17 -8.50
N LEU A 21 16.81 -6.71 -7.26
CA LEU A 21 16.32 -7.48 -6.12
C LEU A 21 14.82 -7.58 -6.32
N THR A 22 14.36 -8.62 -7.01
CA THR A 22 12.95 -8.96 -7.03
C THR A 22 12.62 -9.37 -5.60
N ALA A 23 11.96 -8.50 -4.86
CA ALA A 23 11.38 -8.88 -3.58
C ALA A 23 10.53 -10.13 -3.81
N ASP A 24 10.57 -11.07 -2.86
CA ASP A 24 9.66 -12.22 -2.87
C ASP A 24 8.22 -11.76 -3.11
N THR A 25 7.45 -12.58 -3.83
CA THR A 25 6.06 -12.25 -4.14
C THR A 25 5.28 -11.97 -2.85
N THR A 26 4.40 -10.98 -2.90
CA THR A 26 3.52 -10.64 -1.78
C THR A 26 2.25 -11.47 -1.78
N VAL A 27 1.95 -12.15 -2.90
CA VAL A 27 0.72 -12.91 -3.10
C VAL A 27 0.68 -14.12 -2.18
N ASN A 28 -0.49 -14.43 -1.63
CA ASN A 28 -0.73 -15.57 -0.76
C ASN A 28 -0.46 -16.90 -1.47
N SER A 29 0.10 -17.89 -0.77
CA SER A 29 0.44 -19.19 -1.38
C SER A 29 -0.78 -20.01 -1.83
N THR A 30 -1.95 -19.76 -1.24
CA THR A 30 -3.19 -20.48 -1.52
C THR A 30 -4.09 -19.69 -2.47
N ASN A 31 -4.36 -18.42 -2.13
CA ASN A 31 -5.24 -17.53 -2.86
C ASN A 31 -4.44 -16.69 -3.86
N ARG A 32 -4.12 -17.30 -5.00
CA ARG A 32 -3.19 -16.76 -6.02
C ARG A 32 -3.69 -16.78 -7.45
N TRP A 33 -4.94 -17.19 -7.65
CA TRP A 33 -5.47 -17.46 -8.99
C TRP A 33 -6.38 -16.33 -9.45
N ALA A 34 -6.03 -15.72 -10.58
CA ALA A 34 -6.90 -14.87 -11.38
C ALA A 34 -7.44 -15.65 -12.58
N TRP A 35 -8.56 -15.22 -13.15
CA TRP A 35 -9.15 -15.87 -14.32
C TRP A 35 -9.14 -14.94 -15.53
N SER A 36 -8.62 -15.40 -16.67
CA SER A 36 -8.69 -14.71 -17.94
C SER A 36 -9.65 -15.39 -18.92
N SER A 37 -10.49 -14.60 -19.60
CA SER A 37 -11.35 -15.13 -20.67
C SER A 37 -10.57 -15.59 -21.91
N GLY A 38 -9.37 -15.05 -22.16
CA GLY A 38 -8.55 -15.40 -23.32
C GLY A 38 -7.35 -16.30 -23.00
N ALA A 39 -6.98 -16.45 -21.71
CA ALA A 39 -5.84 -17.28 -21.30
C ALA A 39 -6.13 -18.26 -20.15
N SER A 40 -7.40 -18.41 -19.74
CA SER A 40 -7.80 -19.26 -18.60
C SER A 40 -7.14 -18.83 -17.29
N TRP A 41 -6.84 -19.77 -16.38
CA TRP A 41 -6.25 -19.47 -15.08
C TRP A 41 -4.87 -18.83 -15.21
N LEU A 42 -4.70 -17.72 -14.49
CA LEU A 42 -3.44 -17.01 -14.33
C LEU A 42 -2.94 -17.20 -12.91
N ASP A 43 -1.72 -17.70 -12.79
CA ASP A 43 -1.01 -17.87 -11.54
C ASP A 43 -0.31 -16.55 -11.16
N CYS A 44 -0.77 -15.89 -10.11
CA CYS A 44 -0.14 -14.68 -9.58
C CYS A 44 1.04 -14.97 -8.63
N ARG A 45 1.34 -16.23 -8.36
CA ARG A 45 2.46 -16.70 -7.53
C ARG A 45 2.93 -18.08 -8.01
N VAL A 46 3.82 -18.08 -9.00
CA VAL A 46 4.43 -19.30 -9.54
C VAL A 46 5.31 -19.97 -8.49
N ASP A 47 6.08 -19.18 -7.75
CA ASP A 47 6.85 -19.62 -6.58
C ASP A 47 7.08 -18.46 -5.60
N THR A 48 8.00 -18.61 -4.63
CA THR A 48 8.30 -17.58 -3.63
C THR A 48 8.91 -16.31 -4.20
N THR A 49 9.64 -16.41 -5.31
CA THR A 49 10.38 -15.30 -5.91
C THR A 49 9.71 -14.82 -7.21
N ASN A 50 9.01 -15.70 -7.90
CA ASN A 50 8.32 -15.43 -9.16
C ASN A 50 6.82 -15.29 -8.92
N GLY A 51 6.36 -14.04 -8.80
CA GLY A 51 4.95 -13.71 -8.66
C GLY A 51 4.72 -12.21 -8.69
N MET A 52 3.46 -11.82 -8.53
CA MET A 52 3.09 -10.41 -8.42
C MET A 52 3.56 -9.86 -7.08
N VAL A 53 4.01 -8.62 -7.09
CA VAL A 53 4.36 -7.85 -5.89
C VAL A 53 3.40 -6.69 -5.80
N VAL A 54 2.57 -6.66 -4.76
CA VAL A 54 1.65 -5.56 -4.48
C VAL A 54 2.36 -4.61 -3.52
N GLY A 55 2.62 -3.38 -3.95
CA GLY A 55 3.17 -2.32 -3.11
C GLY A 55 2.11 -1.34 -2.65
N GLN A 56 2.45 -0.50 -1.68
CA GLN A 56 1.56 0.56 -1.21
C GLN A 56 1.23 1.59 -2.30
N TYR A 57 2.11 1.78 -3.30
CA TYR A 57 1.98 2.84 -4.31
C TYR A 57 2.09 2.36 -5.76
N TYR A 58 2.57 1.14 -5.98
CA TYR A 58 2.64 0.51 -7.29
C TYR A 58 2.87 -0.99 -7.14
N CYS A 59 2.59 -1.73 -8.19
CA CYS A 59 2.84 -3.17 -8.27
C CYS A 59 4.08 -3.48 -9.12
N GLY A 60 4.62 -4.67 -8.93
CA GLY A 60 5.72 -5.21 -9.72
C GLY A 60 5.59 -6.71 -9.91
N GLY A 61 6.64 -7.33 -10.45
CA GLY A 61 6.66 -8.77 -10.68
C GLY A 61 5.72 -9.20 -11.81
N TYR A 62 5.22 -10.44 -11.71
CA TYR A 62 4.56 -11.12 -12.83
C TYR A 62 3.38 -11.98 -12.42
N MET A 63 2.40 -12.11 -13.32
CA MET A 63 1.47 -13.24 -13.36
C MET A 63 1.88 -14.19 -14.49
N TYR A 64 1.49 -15.46 -14.42
CA TYR A 64 1.80 -16.45 -15.46
C TYR A 64 0.54 -17.18 -15.92
N GLY A 65 0.37 -17.34 -17.23
CA GLY A 65 -0.66 -18.20 -17.82
C GLY A 65 -0.08 -19.09 -18.90
N GLY A 66 -0.64 -20.29 -19.09
CA GLY A 66 -0.12 -21.26 -20.06
C GLY A 66 -0.06 -20.73 -21.49
N SER A 67 -1.11 -20.01 -21.95
CA SER A 67 -1.08 -19.31 -23.25
C SER A 67 -0.54 -17.88 -23.15
N ALA A 68 -0.80 -17.20 -22.02
CA ALA A 68 -0.40 -15.80 -21.82
C ALA A 68 1.10 -15.60 -21.64
N GLY A 69 1.84 -16.66 -21.29
CA GLY A 69 3.20 -16.55 -20.78
C GLY A 69 3.24 -15.65 -19.54
N TRP A 70 4.34 -14.93 -19.39
CA TRP A 70 4.50 -13.94 -18.33
C TRP A 70 3.77 -12.64 -18.65
N ILE A 71 2.93 -12.20 -17.72
CA ILE A 71 2.29 -10.89 -17.71
C ILE A 71 3.03 -10.04 -16.69
N ARG A 72 3.77 -9.03 -17.15
CA ARG A 72 4.53 -8.12 -16.29
C ARG A 72 3.64 -7.03 -15.72
N MET A 73 3.61 -6.92 -14.40
CA MET A 73 2.83 -5.90 -13.67
C MET A 73 3.54 -4.54 -13.62
N GLY A 74 4.85 -4.53 -13.83
CA GLY A 74 5.72 -3.36 -13.79
C GLY A 74 7.15 -3.80 -13.51
N SER A 75 8.10 -2.87 -13.59
CA SER A 75 9.49 -3.15 -13.21
C SER A 75 9.71 -3.26 -11.71
N GLY A 76 8.76 -2.79 -10.89
CA GLY A 76 8.97 -2.53 -9.46
C GLY A 76 9.86 -1.31 -9.18
N GLN A 77 10.31 -0.62 -10.23
CA GLN A 77 11.21 0.54 -10.17
C GLN A 77 10.72 1.60 -11.16
N PRO A 78 9.68 2.39 -10.80
CA PRO A 78 9.28 3.52 -11.61
C PRO A 78 10.42 4.50 -11.79
N THR A 79 10.48 5.18 -12.93
CA THR A 79 11.59 6.08 -13.30
C THR A 79 11.77 7.22 -12.30
N ASN A 80 10.67 7.76 -11.77
CA ASN A 80 10.69 8.81 -10.75
C ASN A 80 10.86 8.26 -9.32
N GLY A 81 10.90 6.94 -9.15
CA GLY A 81 11.07 6.25 -7.87
C GLY A 81 9.80 6.10 -7.03
N TYR A 82 8.63 6.58 -7.48
CA TYR A 82 7.40 6.54 -6.67
C TYR A 82 6.12 6.14 -7.39
N ARG A 83 6.00 6.34 -8.70
CA ARG A 83 4.84 5.89 -9.50
C ARG A 83 5.21 5.74 -10.97
N PHE A 84 4.65 4.76 -11.65
CA PHE A 84 4.79 4.67 -13.10
C PHE A 84 4.06 5.84 -13.74
N THR A 85 4.76 6.60 -14.58
CA THR A 85 4.12 7.68 -15.34
C THR A 85 3.19 7.13 -16.41
N ASN A 86 3.45 5.89 -16.89
CA ASN A 86 2.71 5.24 -17.96
C ASN A 86 2.68 6.06 -19.27
N LEU A 87 3.70 6.89 -19.49
CA LEU A 87 3.85 7.72 -20.70
C LEU A 87 4.87 7.17 -21.69
N SER A 88 5.53 6.05 -21.38
CA SER A 88 6.51 5.43 -22.27
C SER A 88 6.59 3.92 -22.07
N THR A 89 7.16 3.23 -23.05
CA THR A 89 7.45 1.78 -22.99
C THR A 89 8.56 1.41 -22.00
N ASN A 90 9.30 2.39 -21.48
CA ASN A 90 10.35 2.18 -20.50
C ASN A 90 9.90 2.47 -19.06
N ASP A 91 8.73 3.11 -18.89
CA ASP A 91 8.17 3.47 -17.59
C ASP A 91 6.66 3.18 -17.56
N TYR A 92 6.34 1.89 -17.56
CA TYR A 92 4.97 1.40 -17.44
C TYR A 92 4.84 0.44 -16.26
N GLY A 93 3.64 0.39 -15.72
CA GLY A 93 3.26 -0.57 -14.70
C GLY A 93 1.91 -0.24 -14.09
N VAL A 94 1.47 -1.15 -13.23
CA VAL A 94 0.27 -1.00 -12.44
C VAL A 94 0.59 -0.15 -11.21
N ASN A 95 -0.08 0.99 -11.09
CA ASN A 95 0.01 1.88 -9.94
C ASN A 95 -1.03 1.48 -8.88
N HIS A 96 -0.78 1.89 -7.64
CA HIS A 96 -1.72 1.79 -6.53
C HIS A 96 -1.81 3.16 -5.86
N ASP A 97 -3.02 3.64 -5.58
CA ASP A 97 -3.22 4.99 -5.01
C ASP A 97 -3.00 5.06 -3.48
N GLY A 98 -2.64 3.95 -2.84
CA GLY A 98 -2.54 3.83 -1.39
C GLY A 98 -3.89 3.69 -0.66
N LYS A 99 -5.01 3.76 -1.40
CA LYS A 99 -6.39 3.59 -0.91
C LYS A 99 -7.05 2.31 -1.40
N GLY A 100 -6.34 1.52 -2.19
CA GLY A 100 -6.79 0.24 -2.72
C GLY A 100 -6.99 0.23 -4.23
N HIS A 101 -7.04 1.37 -4.92
CA HIS A 101 -7.35 1.40 -6.36
C HIS A 101 -6.10 1.11 -7.19
N LEU A 102 -6.25 0.21 -8.17
CA LEU A 102 -5.19 -0.13 -9.10
C LEU A 102 -5.42 0.55 -10.45
N THR A 103 -4.37 1.11 -11.01
CA THR A 103 -4.41 1.85 -12.28
C THR A 103 -3.17 1.54 -13.13
N GLY A 104 -3.03 2.10 -14.33
CA GLY A 104 -1.93 1.85 -15.25
C GLY A 104 -2.06 0.59 -16.11
N PHE A 105 -0.90 0.03 -16.49
CA PHE A 105 -0.81 -1.01 -17.52
C PHE A 105 0.13 -2.15 -17.13
N ALA A 106 -0.27 -3.37 -17.46
CA ALA A 106 0.56 -4.56 -17.49
C ALA A 106 0.85 -4.96 -18.94
N TRP A 107 1.87 -5.81 -19.16
CA TRP A 107 2.30 -6.24 -20.49
C TRP A 107 2.50 -7.75 -20.58
N SER A 108 1.93 -8.36 -21.61
CA SER A 108 2.22 -9.74 -22.03
C SER A 108 2.95 -9.72 -23.37
N ALA A 109 4.02 -10.51 -23.52
CA ALA A 109 4.65 -10.70 -24.83
C ALA A 109 3.74 -11.41 -25.84
N SER A 110 2.81 -12.24 -25.36
CA SER A 110 1.88 -13.03 -26.19
C SER A 110 0.61 -12.26 -26.57
N TYR A 111 0.15 -11.35 -25.70
CA TYR A 111 -1.16 -10.69 -25.87
C TYR A 111 -1.11 -9.15 -25.80
N GLY A 112 0.06 -8.55 -25.60
CA GLY A 112 0.25 -7.11 -25.56
C GLY A 112 -0.21 -6.44 -24.27
N TRP A 113 -0.70 -5.20 -24.41
CA TRP A 113 -1.09 -4.34 -23.29
C TRP A 113 -2.36 -4.82 -22.60
N ILE A 114 -2.34 -4.72 -21.27
CA ILE A 114 -3.45 -5.04 -20.38
C ILE A 114 -3.68 -3.83 -19.49
N SER A 115 -4.84 -3.21 -19.60
CA SER A 115 -5.22 -2.03 -18.82
C SER A 115 -5.80 -2.42 -17.47
N PHE A 116 -5.25 -1.82 -16.41
CA PHE A 116 -5.84 -1.77 -15.07
C PHE A 116 -6.70 -0.50 -14.90
N GLU A 117 -6.63 0.42 -15.85
CA GLU A 117 -7.56 1.53 -15.99
C GLU A 117 -8.60 1.19 -17.05
N TRP A 118 -9.80 0.77 -16.66
CA TRP A 118 -10.91 0.89 -17.61
C TRP A 118 -11.29 2.36 -17.63
N THR A 119 -10.74 3.08 -18.61
CA THR A 119 -10.70 4.55 -18.77
C THR A 119 -12.06 5.25 -18.77
N ASN A 120 -13.16 4.53 -18.56
CA ASN A 120 -14.51 5.05 -18.34
C ASN A 120 -15.34 4.11 -17.46
N ASN A 121 -14.82 3.59 -16.33
CA ASN A 121 -15.64 2.79 -15.42
C ASN A 121 -16.53 3.67 -14.52
N PRO A 122 -17.84 3.87 -14.82
CA PRO A 122 -18.74 4.50 -13.86
C PRO A 122 -19.00 3.60 -12.65
N ASP A 123 -18.63 2.31 -12.70
CA ASP A 123 -18.90 1.35 -11.64
C ASP A 123 -17.62 1.01 -10.86
N ALA A 124 -17.39 1.76 -9.77
CA ALA A 124 -16.35 1.50 -8.79
C ALA A 124 -16.38 0.07 -8.21
N SER A 125 -17.48 -0.68 -8.38
CA SER A 125 -17.57 -2.07 -7.92
C SER A 125 -16.70 -3.03 -8.74
N THR A 126 -16.47 -2.75 -10.03
CA THR A 126 -15.73 -3.64 -10.94
C THR A 126 -14.32 -3.16 -11.28
N ALA A 127 -13.94 -1.96 -10.86
CA ALA A 127 -12.58 -1.44 -10.99
C ALA A 127 -11.57 -2.32 -10.21
N PRO A 128 -10.37 -2.56 -10.76
CA PRO A 128 -9.39 -3.41 -10.09
C PRO A 128 -8.88 -2.72 -8.83
N LYS A 129 -8.92 -3.44 -7.72
CA LYS A 129 -8.58 -2.91 -6.40
C LYS A 129 -8.10 -3.98 -5.44
N VAL A 130 -7.33 -3.58 -4.44
CA VAL A 130 -6.95 -4.36 -3.26
C VAL A 130 -7.72 -3.87 -2.05
N ASN A 131 -8.37 -4.78 -1.32
CA ASN A 131 -8.94 -4.47 -0.02
C ASN A 131 -7.81 -4.42 1.01
N LEU A 132 -7.52 -3.23 1.53
CA LEU A 132 -6.41 -3.00 2.45
C LEU A 132 -6.56 -3.75 3.78
N GLN A 133 -7.79 -4.06 4.22
CA GLN A 133 -8.03 -4.73 5.49
C GLN A 133 -7.64 -6.21 5.45
N ASN A 134 -7.80 -6.88 4.31
CA ASN A 134 -7.61 -8.33 4.21
C ASN A 134 -6.72 -8.79 3.05
N GLY A 135 -6.25 -7.86 2.22
CA GLY A 135 -5.36 -8.09 1.08
C GLY A 135 -6.01 -8.73 -0.13
N VAL A 136 -7.33 -8.95 -0.15
CA VAL A 136 -8.01 -9.56 -1.31
C VAL A 136 -8.08 -8.57 -2.46
N LEU A 137 -7.65 -8.99 -3.64
CA LEU A 137 -7.83 -8.23 -4.87
C LEU A 137 -9.18 -8.58 -5.51
N SER A 138 -9.79 -7.61 -6.17
CA SER A 138 -11.08 -7.73 -6.86
C SER A 138 -11.13 -6.82 -8.06
N GLY A 139 -12.21 -6.91 -8.84
CA GLY A 139 -12.38 -6.15 -10.08
C GLY A 139 -11.64 -6.80 -11.25
N ASN A 140 -11.60 -6.06 -12.36
CA ASN A 140 -11.16 -6.61 -13.65
C ASN A 140 -10.14 -5.72 -14.34
N ALA A 141 -9.23 -6.36 -15.07
CA ALA A 141 -8.33 -5.74 -16.04
C ALA A 141 -8.68 -6.22 -17.46
N TRP A 142 -8.29 -5.47 -18.49
CA TRP A 142 -8.66 -5.78 -19.88
C TRP A 142 -7.47 -5.67 -20.83
N GLY A 143 -7.24 -6.71 -21.64
CA GLY A 143 -6.33 -6.65 -22.78
C GLY A 143 -7.06 -6.87 -24.08
N GLY A 144 -6.76 -6.09 -25.13
CA GLY A 144 -7.47 -6.18 -26.41
C GLY A 144 -7.43 -7.58 -27.05
N SER A 145 -6.28 -8.26 -26.96
CA SER A 145 -6.13 -9.62 -27.45
C SER A 145 -6.33 -10.69 -26.38
N LEU A 146 -6.17 -10.34 -25.09
CA LEU A 146 -6.28 -11.27 -23.95
C LEU A 146 -7.72 -11.42 -23.43
N GLY A 147 -8.57 -10.44 -23.70
CA GLY A 147 -9.88 -10.31 -23.06
C GLY A 147 -9.79 -9.85 -21.60
N TRP A 148 -10.83 -10.17 -20.83
CA TRP A 148 -10.94 -9.80 -19.43
C TRP A 148 -10.07 -10.67 -18.54
N ILE A 149 -9.46 -10.06 -17.54
CA ILE A 149 -8.87 -10.72 -16.38
C ILE A 149 -9.69 -10.34 -15.16
N SER A 150 -10.25 -11.32 -14.46
CA SER A 150 -10.93 -11.16 -13.17
C SER A 150 -9.98 -11.53 -12.04
N LEU A 151 -9.80 -10.62 -11.08
CA LEU A 151 -8.94 -10.82 -9.90
C LEU A 151 -9.64 -11.59 -8.77
N SER A 152 -10.97 -11.72 -8.84
CA SER A 152 -11.78 -12.45 -7.88
C SER A 152 -13.11 -12.87 -8.51
N ASN A 153 -13.49 -14.13 -8.28
CA ASN A 153 -14.76 -14.73 -8.67
C ASN A 153 -15.19 -15.76 -7.61
N ILE A 154 -16.31 -16.44 -7.86
CA ILE A 154 -16.88 -17.41 -6.90
C ILE A 154 -15.99 -18.63 -6.64
N SER A 155 -15.08 -18.97 -7.56
CA SER A 155 -14.20 -20.14 -7.47
C SER A 155 -12.82 -19.82 -6.90
N ALA A 156 -12.29 -18.63 -7.18
CA ALA A 156 -10.96 -18.22 -6.73
C ALA A 156 -10.80 -16.70 -6.69
N TYR A 157 -9.82 -16.26 -5.90
CA TYR A 157 -9.39 -14.86 -5.82
C TYR A 157 -7.89 -14.77 -5.58
N VAL A 158 -7.33 -13.62 -5.95
CA VAL A 158 -5.95 -13.25 -5.61
C VAL A 158 -5.96 -12.52 -4.28
N LYS A 159 -5.01 -12.85 -3.39
CA LYS A 159 -4.80 -12.15 -2.12
C LYS A 159 -3.32 -11.83 -1.96
N THR A 160 -3.01 -10.66 -1.42
CA THR A 160 -1.68 -10.32 -0.92
C THR A 160 -1.62 -10.52 0.60
N ASP A 161 -0.53 -11.09 1.10
CA ASP A 161 -0.32 -11.30 2.54
C ASP A 161 0.23 -10.05 3.23
N PHE A 162 1.01 -9.25 2.50
CA PHE A 162 1.54 -7.96 2.91
C PHE A 162 1.68 -7.05 1.68
N MET A 163 2.04 -5.79 1.88
CA MET A 163 2.39 -4.87 0.81
C MET A 163 3.80 -4.31 1.03
N THR A 164 4.56 -4.16 -0.05
CA THR A 164 5.88 -3.52 0.04
C THR A 164 5.72 -2.00 0.17
N ASN A 165 6.46 -1.39 1.11
CA ASN A 165 6.43 0.06 1.34
C ASN A 165 7.03 0.87 0.16
N GLY A 166 7.76 0.20 -0.74
CA GLY A 166 8.56 0.86 -1.77
C GLY A 166 9.81 1.53 -1.18
N PRO A 167 10.52 2.36 -1.95
CA PRO A 167 11.65 3.13 -1.46
C PRO A 167 11.24 4.05 -0.31
N ALA A 168 11.97 3.96 0.80
CA ALA A 168 11.87 4.90 1.91
C ALA A 168 12.97 5.97 1.79
N ALA A 169 12.66 7.20 2.17
CA ALA A 169 13.70 8.21 2.35
C ALA A 169 14.48 7.95 3.65
N ALA A 170 15.55 8.71 3.88
CA ALA A 170 16.41 8.57 5.06
C ALA A 170 15.66 8.75 6.41
N ASN A 171 14.47 9.35 6.37
CA ASN A 171 13.59 9.56 7.51
C ASN A 171 12.66 8.37 7.82
N GLY A 172 12.73 7.28 7.04
CA GLY A 172 11.90 6.08 7.23
C GLY A 172 10.49 6.18 6.66
N MET A 173 10.10 7.32 6.07
CA MET A 173 8.82 7.48 5.38
C MET A 173 8.95 7.12 3.89
N PRO A 174 7.91 6.53 3.26
CA PRO A 174 7.95 6.23 1.83
C PRO A 174 8.20 7.50 1.00
N VAL A 175 9.04 7.37 -0.03
CA VAL A 175 9.26 8.44 -1.01
C VAL A 175 7.95 8.82 -1.68
N ALA A 176 7.14 7.81 -2.05
CA ALA A 176 5.87 8.03 -2.72
C ALA A 176 4.87 8.83 -1.88
N TRP A 177 4.76 8.53 -0.58
CA TRP A 177 3.92 9.31 0.32
C TRP A 177 4.36 10.77 0.38
N GLN A 178 5.66 11.03 0.61
CA GLN A 178 6.19 12.40 0.67
C GLN A 178 5.97 13.17 -0.64
N MET A 179 6.21 12.51 -1.79
CA MET A 179 5.96 13.09 -3.10
C MET A 179 4.48 13.37 -3.35
N SER A 180 3.56 12.52 -2.88
CA SER A 180 2.12 12.76 -3.01
C SER A 180 1.61 13.86 -2.07
N THR A 181 2.22 14.01 -0.90
CA THR A 181 1.76 14.93 0.14
C THR A 181 2.31 16.33 -0.06
N VAL A 182 3.62 16.48 -0.28
CA VAL A 182 4.30 17.78 -0.34
C VAL A 182 5.16 17.98 -1.60
N GLY A 183 5.18 17.01 -2.51
CA GLY A 183 5.92 17.11 -3.78
C GLY A 183 7.45 17.01 -3.68
N ALA A 184 8.00 16.70 -2.49
CA ALA A 184 9.43 16.58 -2.27
C ALA A 184 9.75 15.68 -1.05
N THR A 185 10.95 15.08 -1.04
CA THR A 185 11.40 14.18 0.05
C THR A 185 12.25 14.88 1.12
N ASN A 186 12.46 16.19 1.01
CA ASN A 186 13.32 16.97 1.91
C ASN A 186 12.55 17.98 2.79
N ILE A 187 11.22 18.05 2.64
CA ILE A 187 10.34 18.92 3.41
C ILE A 187 9.99 18.24 4.74
N LEU A 188 9.33 17.07 4.68
CA LEU A 188 8.95 16.28 5.84
C LEU A 188 10.15 15.51 6.42
N LYS A 189 10.20 15.39 7.74
CA LYS A 189 11.34 14.82 8.47
C LYS A 189 10.85 13.81 9.51
N GLY A 190 11.66 12.79 9.75
CA GLY A 190 11.33 11.73 10.71
C GLY A 190 11.53 12.16 12.16
N GLY A 191 11.35 11.22 13.09
CA GLY A 191 11.57 11.46 14.52
C GLY A 191 10.46 12.31 15.13
N THR A 192 10.82 13.41 15.79
CA THR A 192 9.89 14.33 16.47
C THR A 192 9.65 15.62 15.70
N ASN A 193 10.02 15.68 14.41
CA ASN A 193 9.67 16.84 13.58
C ASN A 193 8.17 16.83 13.33
N ASP A 194 7.58 18.01 13.40
CA ASP A 194 6.15 18.29 13.35
C ASP A 194 6.03 19.57 12.53
N TRP A 195 5.71 19.40 11.24
CA TRP A 195 5.79 20.47 10.25
C TRP A 195 4.74 21.57 10.47
N ASP A 196 3.53 21.21 10.89
CA ASP A 196 2.43 22.16 11.09
C ASP A 196 2.17 22.52 12.56
N SER A 197 2.96 21.95 13.49
CA SER A 197 3.02 22.29 14.91
C SER A 197 1.74 21.92 15.70
N ASP A 198 1.09 20.83 15.35
CA ASP A 198 -0.12 20.33 16.02
C ASP A 198 0.15 19.30 17.14
N GLY A 199 1.41 18.91 17.33
CA GLY A 199 1.86 17.93 18.32
C GLY A 199 1.96 16.50 17.78
N ALA A 200 1.56 16.24 16.54
CA ALA A 200 1.84 15.03 15.80
C ALA A 200 3.09 15.21 14.95
N SER A 201 4.07 14.32 15.12
CA SER A 201 5.24 14.34 14.23
C SER A 201 4.88 13.86 12.82
N ASP A 202 5.56 14.34 11.77
CA ASP A 202 5.32 13.95 10.36
C ASP A 202 5.29 12.42 10.18
N TYR A 203 6.15 11.69 10.90
CA TYR A 203 6.16 10.22 10.86
C TYR A 203 4.91 9.59 11.47
N ARG A 204 4.41 10.15 12.58
CA ARG A 204 3.17 9.69 13.21
C ARG A 204 1.99 9.96 12.28
N GLU A 205 1.99 11.09 11.58
CA GLU A 205 0.96 11.44 10.63
C GLU A 205 0.94 10.52 9.41
N TYR A 206 2.12 10.18 8.89
CA TYR A 206 2.24 9.09 7.90
C TYR A 206 1.59 7.80 8.42
N VAL A 207 1.89 7.40 9.66
CA VAL A 207 1.36 6.17 10.25
C VAL A 207 -0.14 6.27 10.54
N SER A 208 -0.67 7.44 10.94
CA SER A 208 -2.11 7.66 11.17
C SER A 208 -2.91 7.93 9.90
N GLY A 209 -2.25 8.22 8.78
CA GLY A 209 -2.91 8.58 7.54
C GLY A 209 -3.43 10.02 7.52
N THR A 210 -2.90 10.89 8.39
CA THR A 210 -3.30 12.30 8.48
C THR A 210 -2.37 13.20 7.65
N ASN A 211 -2.73 14.48 7.52
CA ASN A 211 -2.04 15.42 6.64
C ASN A 211 -1.05 16.33 7.42
N PRO A 212 0.27 16.16 7.24
CA PRO A 212 1.33 16.90 7.95
C PRO A 212 1.49 18.37 7.57
N THR A 213 0.52 18.91 6.85
CA THR A 213 0.47 20.33 6.47
C THR A 213 -0.82 20.99 6.95
N ASN A 214 -1.67 20.26 7.66
CA ASN A 214 -2.95 20.70 8.17
C ASN A 214 -3.05 20.37 9.66
N ALA A 215 -2.74 21.36 10.51
CA ALA A 215 -2.73 21.25 11.97
C ALA A 215 -4.10 20.91 12.62
N SER A 216 -5.15 20.68 11.82
CA SER A 216 -6.45 20.18 12.27
C SER A 216 -6.64 18.68 11.99
N GLU A 217 -5.70 18.02 11.31
CA GLU A 217 -5.74 16.61 10.96
C GLU A 217 -4.68 15.82 11.73
N TYR A 218 -5.05 15.31 12.91
CA TYR A 218 -4.19 14.43 13.70
C TYR A 218 -5.02 13.38 14.42
N LEU A 219 -4.38 12.25 14.77
CA LEU A 219 -5.04 11.21 15.55
C LEU A 219 -5.03 11.58 17.03
N LEU A 220 -6.21 11.97 17.54
CA LEU A 220 -6.48 12.15 18.95
C LEU A 220 -7.76 11.41 19.35
N VAL A 221 -7.86 10.98 20.61
CA VAL A 221 -9.15 10.54 21.14
C VAL A 221 -10.02 11.78 21.35
N ASP A 222 -11.03 11.94 20.50
CA ASP A 222 -11.95 13.08 20.51
C ASP A 222 -12.82 13.11 21.77
N SER A 223 -13.34 11.94 22.17
CA SER A 223 -14.20 11.86 23.35
C SER A 223 -14.17 10.49 24.03
N CYS A 224 -14.44 10.52 25.32
CA CYS A 224 -14.66 9.36 26.17
C CYS A 224 -15.86 9.65 27.08
N THR A 225 -17.03 9.10 26.78
CA THR A 225 -18.28 9.44 27.46
C THR A 225 -18.90 8.21 28.13
N ILE A 226 -19.36 8.35 29.38
CA ILE A 226 -20.03 7.25 30.09
C ILE A 226 -21.36 6.95 29.39
N SER A 227 -21.61 5.69 29.06
CA SER A 227 -22.87 5.26 28.42
C SER A 227 -23.84 4.62 29.42
N SER A 228 -23.35 3.74 30.31
CA SER A 228 -24.12 3.18 31.41
C SER A 228 -23.22 2.47 32.42
N GLY A 229 -23.44 2.68 33.71
CA GLY A 229 -22.65 2.02 34.77
C GLY A 229 -21.14 2.24 34.59
N THR A 230 -20.40 1.16 34.35
CA THR A 230 -18.95 1.14 34.12
C THR A 230 -18.58 1.18 32.64
N ASN A 231 -19.57 1.27 31.75
CA ASN A 231 -19.39 1.32 30.31
C ASN A 231 -19.25 2.77 29.83
N PHE A 232 -18.38 2.94 28.84
CA PHE A 232 -18.15 4.23 28.20
C PHE A 232 -17.87 4.03 26.71
N VAL A 233 -18.08 5.08 25.92
CA VAL A 233 -17.84 5.12 24.49
C VAL A 233 -16.60 5.96 24.23
N LEU A 234 -15.61 5.33 23.62
CA LEU A 234 -14.41 5.98 23.10
C LEU A 234 -14.65 6.36 21.63
N THR A 235 -14.32 7.59 21.24
CA THR A 235 -14.47 8.09 19.87
C THR A 235 -13.17 8.73 19.41
N TRP A 236 -12.77 8.47 18.16
CA TRP A 236 -11.58 9.05 17.54
C TRP A 236 -11.77 9.18 16.01
N PRO A 237 -11.06 10.11 15.34
CA PRO A 237 -11.07 10.19 13.88
C PRO A 237 -10.31 8.99 13.31
N SER A 238 -10.82 8.41 12.23
CA SER A 238 -10.28 7.18 11.66
C SER A 238 -10.25 7.20 10.14
N GLU A 239 -9.16 6.72 9.57
CA GLU A 239 -8.92 6.61 8.13
C GLU A 239 -9.25 5.21 7.62
N ASP A 240 -9.91 5.12 6.47
CA ASP A 240 -10.28 3.85 5.81
C ASP A 240 -9.05 3.02 5.37
N THR A 241 -7.91 3.68 5.19
CA THR A 241 -6.61 3.10 4.88
C THR A 241 -5.80 2.66 6.11
N ARG A 242 -6.39 2.66 7.31
CA ARG A 242 -5.72 2.31 8.56
C ARG A 242 -6.48 1.25 9.35
N LEU A 243 -5.76 0.60 10.26
CA LEU A 243 -6.32 -0.30 11.27
C LEU A 243 -5.95 0.20 12.65
N TYR A 244 -6.82 -0.12 13.61
CA TYR A 244 -6.72 0.38 14.97
C TYR A 244 -6.68 -0.76 15.99
N LYS A 245 -6.08 -0.49 17.13
CA LYS A 245 -6.20 -1.29 18.35
C LYS A 245 -6.46 -0.34 19.51
N VAL A 246 -7.30 -0.77 20.43
CA VAL A 246 -7.40 -0.09 21.73
C VAL A 246 -6.63 -0.92 22.74
N GLU A 247 -5.69 -0.27 23.42
CA GLU A 247 -4.92 -0.90 24.49
C GLU A 247 -5.29 -0.27 25.83
N THR A 248 -5.15 -1.06 26.90
CA THR A 248 -5.48 -0.64 28.27
C THR A 248 -4.28 -0.81 29.20
N ASN A 249 -4.23 0.00 30.26
CA ASN A 249 -3.19 -0.06 31.28
C ASN A 249 -3.70 0.48 32.62
N GLY A 250 -3.30 -0.13 33.73
CA GLY A 250 -3.62 0.36 35.07
C GLY A 250 -2.89 1.65 35.46
N ALA A 251 -1.80 2.02 34.78
CA ALA A 251 -1.03 3.23 35.06
C ALA A 251 -0.56 3.93 33.78
N LEU A 252 -0.85 5.24 33.67
CA LEU A 252 -0.49 6.05 32.50
C LEU A 252 1.03 6.08 32.24
N THR A 253 1.84 6.09 33.30
CA THR A 253 3.29 6.24 33.22
C THR A 253 4.05 4.92 32.99
N ASN A 254 3.38 3.77 33.07
CA ASN A 254 4.00 2.48 32.82
C ASN A 254 4.00 2.18 31.31
N ALA A 255 5.07 2.55 30.61
CA ALA A 255 5.18 2.38 29.16
C ALA A 255 5.06 0.93 28.67
N THR A 256 5.39 -0.07 29.51
CA THR A 256 5.36 -1.50 29.14
C THR A 256 4.08 -2.22 29.54
N GLY A 257 3.19 -1.59 30.32
CA GLY A 257 1.98 -2.22 30.86
C GLY A 257 0.76 -2.22 29.93
N TRP A 258 0.91 -1.74 28.69
CA TRP A 258 -0.21 -1.65 27.75
C TRP A 258 -0.53 -3.01 27.13
N ALA A 259 -1.77 -3.45 27.27
CA ALA A 259 -2.27 -4.72 26.73
C ALA A 259 -3.52 -4.49 25.86
N ASP A 260 -3.82 -5.42 24.95
CA ASP A 260 -5.03 -5.36 24.12
C ASP A 260 -6.30 -5.27 25.00
N SER A 261 -7.25 -4.43 24.61
CA SER A 261 -8.53 -4.27 25.32
C SER A 261 -9.47 -5.48 25.23
N GLY A 262 -9.11 -6.49 24.44
CA GLY A 262 -9.93 -7.67 24.16
C GLY A 262 -10.72 -7.54 22.85
N PHE A 263 -10.69 -6.37 22.20
CA PHE A 263 -11.35 -6.15 20.92
C PHE A 263 -10.46 -6.48 19.71
N GLY A 264 -9.17 -6.73 19.94
CA GLY A 264 -8.24 -7.05 18.85
C GLY A 264 -8.14 -5.92 17.83
N VAL A 265 -8.04 -6.30 16.56
CA VAL A 265 -7.93 -5.35 15.44
C VAL A 265 -9.30 -4.77 15.09
N ILE A 266 -9.36 -3.46 15.06
CA ILE A 266 -10.57 -2.68 14.78
C ILE A 266 -10.44 -2.09 13.38
N SER A 267 -11.46 -2.35 12.55
CA SER A 267 -11.59 -1.70 11.25
C SER A 267 -12.21 -0.30 11.40
N PRO A 268 -11.80 0.66 10.58
CA PRO A 268 -12.34 2.02 10.61
C PRO A 268 -13.81 2.04 10.17
N SER A 269 -14.56 2.99 10.72
CA SER A 269 -15.87 3.36 10.19
C SER A 269 -15.73 4.08 8.84
N SER A 270 -16.70 3.87 7.95
CA SER A 270 -16.79 4.62 6.69
C SER A 270 -17.16 6.10 6.87
N SER A 271 -17.52 6.53 8.09
CA SER A 271 -17.85 7.93 8.41
C SER A 271 -16.64 8.80 8.75
N GLY A 272 -15.42 8.25 8.72
CA GLY A 272 -14.21 8.96 9.14
C GLY A 272 -14.05 9.07 10.67
N VAL A 273 -14.96 8.47 11.44
CA VAL A 273 -14.96 8.49 12.91
C VAL A 273 -15.34 7.12 13.43
N THR A 274 -14.48 6.52 14.25
CA THR A 274 -14.71 5.21 14.85
C THR A 274 -15.10 5.37 16.32
N THR A 275 -16.10 4.59 16.73
CA THR A 275 -16.53 4.51 18.13
C THR A 275 -16.37 3.09 18.67
N LEU A 276 -16.03 2.96 19.94
CA LEU A 276 -15.92 1.69 20.63
C LEU A 276 -16.52 1.78 22.04
N THR A 277 -17.43 0.87 22.36
CA THR A 277 -17.94 0.74 23.73
C THR A 277 -17.04 -0.19 24.53
N LEU A 278 -16.52 0.31 25.64
CA LEU A 278 -15.61 -0.37 26.55
C LEU A 278 -16.21 -0.40 27.95
N SER A 279 -15.65 -1.24 28.82
CA SER A 279 -16.02 -1.29 30.24
C SER A 279 -14.77 -1.27 31.10
N CYS A 280 -14.74 -0.46 32.15
CA CYS A 280 -13.71 -0.57 33.19
C CYS A 280 -14.02 -1.69 34.21
N GLY A 281 -15.14 -2.41 34.07
CA GLY A 281 -15.51 -3.46 35.00
C GLY A 281 -15.49 -2.97 36.46
N SER A 282 -14.87 -3.74 37.35
CA SER A 282 -14.79 -3.39 38.78
C SER A 282 -13.54 -2.59 39.17
N VAL A 283 -12.69 -2.17 38.22
CA VAL A 283 -11.49 -1.39 38.56
C VAL A 283 -11.83 0.09 38.74
N SER A 284 -11.22 0.71 39.75
CA SER A 284 -11.44 2.14 40.06
C SER A 284 -10.75 3.08 39.07
N GLN A 285 -9.76 2.59 38.32
CA GLN A 285 -9.03 3.36 37.34
C GLN A 285 -8.46 2.45 36.26
N LEU A 286 -8.60 2.86 35.00
CA LEU A 286 -7.98 2.22 33.85
C LEU A 286 -7.73 3.29 32.77
N TYR A 287 -6.58 3.21 32.13
CA TYR A 287 -6.19 4.09 31.03
C TYR A 287 -6.34 3.37 29.70
N TYR A 288 -6.67 4.12 28.66
CA TYR A 288 -6.87 3.62 27.31
C TYR A 288 -6.04 4.42 26.33
N ARG A 289 -5.54 3.78 25.28
CA ARG A 289 -4.96 4.46 24.12
C ARG A 289 -5.42 3.80 22.84
N VAL A 290 -5.59 4.61 21.81
CA VAL A 290 -5.82 4.15 20.45
C VAL A 290 -4.46 4.06 19.76
N LYS A 291 -4.15 2.90 19.20
CA LYS A 291 -2.96 2.66 18.40
C LYS A 291 -3.37 2.43 16.95
N VAL A 292 -2.75 3.17 16.05
CA VAL A 292 -2.96 3.06 14.61
C VAL A 292 -1.78 2.36 13.95
N PHE A 293 -2.05 1.63 12.87
CA PHE A 293 -1.02 0.98 12.06
C PHE A 293 -1.48 0.84 10.60
N LEU A 294 -0.50 0.75 9.70
CA LEU A 294 -0.76 0.49 8.29
C LEU A 294 -1.25 -0.95 8.10
N PRO A 295 -2.38 -1.16 7.40
CA PRO A 295 -2.83 -2.48 7.00
C PRO A 295 -1.81 -3.12 6.06
N LEU A 296 -1.58 -4.43 6.22
CA LEU A 296 -0.66 -5.20 5.37
C LEU A 296 0.79 -4.65 5.34
N GLY A 297 1.16 -3.76 6.27
CA GLY A 297 2.52 -3.25 6.39
C GLY A 297 3.49 -4.31 6.92
N ARG A 298 4.72 -4.30 6.41
CA ARG A 298 5.84 -5.13 6.89
C ARG A 298 6.98 -4.26 7.42
#